data_AF-A0A523FK08-F1
#
_entry.id   AF-A0A523FK08-F1
#
_cell.length_a   1.000
_cell.length_b   1.000
_cell.length_c   1.000
_cell.angle_alpha   90.00
_cell.angle_beta   90.00
_cell.angle_gamma   90.00
#
_symmetry.space_group_name_H-M   'P 1'
#
loop_
_entity.id
_entity.type
_entity.pdbx_description
1 polymer ?
#
loop_
_entity_poly.entity_id
_entity_poly.type
_entity_poly.pdbx_seq_one_letter_code
_entity_poly.pdbx_strand_id
1 'polypeptide(L)' 'MKARVHVTLKEGVLDPQGKAIANALAALGFDGVHGVRQGKYIEIDVDET' A
#
# COMPACT_ATOMS: atom_id res chain seq x y z
N MET A 1 0.73 8.97 23.66
CA MET A 1 1.33 7.80 22.97
C MET A 1 1.16 7.89 21.44
N LYS A 2 2.03 7.26 20.63
CA LYS A 2 1.93 7.27 19.15
C LYS A 2 1.55 5.90 18.60
N ALA A 3 0.34 5.76 18.06
CA ALA A 3 -0.15 4.55 17.43
C ALA A 3 0.23 4.50 15.95
N ARG A 4 0.65 3.33 15.46
CA ARG A 4 1.04 3.09 14.07
C ARG A 4 0.12 2.03 13.46
N VAL A 5 -0.60 2.39 12.41
CA VAL A 5 -1.62 1.56 11.78
C VAL A 5 -1.23 1.27 10.33
N HIS A 6 -1.23 0.00 9.98
CA HIS A 6 -1.07 -0.46 8.59
C HIS A 6 -2.41 -0.99 8.10
N VAL A 7 -2.93 -0.41 7.02
CA VAL A 7 -4.17 -0.83 6.36
C VAL A 7 -3.82 -1.47 5.03
N THR A 8 -4.20 -2.74 4.85
CA THR A 8 -4.01 -3.49 3.61
C THR A 8 -5.33 -4.09 3.16
N LEU A 9 -5.53 -4.15 1.84
CA LEU A 9 -6.66 -4.87 1.26
C LEU A 9 -6.52 -6.38 1.51
N LYS A 10 -7.64 -7.05 1.81
CA LYS A 10 -7.69 -8.52 1.97
C LYS A 10 -7.36 -9.23 0.65
N GLU A 11 -6.99 -10.50 0.75
CA GLU A 11 -6.84 -11.37 -0.42
C GLU A 11 -8.15 -11.44 -1.22
N GLY A 12 -8.02 -11.54 -2.56
CA GLY A 12 -9.17 -11.54 -3.47
C GLY A 12 -9.82 -10.17 -3.71
N VAL A 13 -9.50 -9.14 -2.91
CA VAL A 13 -10.00 -7.78 -3.15
C VAL A 13 -9.18 -7.10 -4.24
N LEU A 14 -9.87 -6.67 -5.30
CA LEU A 14 -9.28 -5.94 -6.42
C LEU A 14 -8.66 -4.62 -5.95
N ASP A 15 -7.44 -4.35 -6.41
CA ASP A 15 -6.70 -3.12 -6.15
C ASP A 15 -6.35 -2.40 -7.46
N PRO A 16 -7.23 -1.51 -7.95
CA PRO A 16 -6.98 -0.74 -9.15
C PRO A 16 -5.76 0.19 -9.03
N GLN A 17 -5.48 0.70 -7.83
CA GLN A 17 -4.36 1.61 -7.58
C GLN A 17 -3.03 0.86 -7.65
N GLY A 18 -2.93 -0.28 -6.99
CA GLY A 18 -1.77 -1.18 -7.09
C GLY A 18 -1.49 -1.55 -8.55
N LYS A 19 -2.52 -1.88 -9.34
CA LYS A 19 -2.35 -2.17 -10.77
C LYS A 19 -1.83 -0.96 -11.56
N ALA A 20 -2.33 0.24 -11.31
CA ALA A 20 -1.83 1.45 -11.96
C ALA A 20 -0.36 1.73 -11.62
N ILE A 21 0.04 1.53 -10.36
CA ILE A 21 1.43 1.68 -9.91
C ILE A 21 2.33 0.62 -10.58
N ALA A 22 1.89 -0.65 -10.64
CA ALA A 22 2.64 -1.71 -11.31
C ALA A 22 2.89 -1.39 -12.79
N ASN A 23 1.87 -0.87 -13.50
CA ASN A 23 2.01 -0.45 -14.89
C ASN A 23 3.01 0.69 -15.06
N ALA A 24 3.00 1.67 -14.15
CA ALA A 24 3.95 2.78 -14.17
C ALA A 24 5.39 2.29 -13.94
N LEU A 25 5.59 1.36 -13.00
CA LEU A 25 6.91 0.75 -12.75
C LEU A 25 7.41 -0.04 -13.97
N ALA A 26 6.55 -0.80 -14.63
CA ALA A 26 6.90 -1.49 -15.88
C ALA A 26 7.32 -0.50 -16.98
N ALA A 27 6.57 0.61 -17.15
CA ALA A 27 6.91 1.65 -18.13
C ALA A 27 8.25 2.36 -17.85
N LEU A 28 8.70 2.35 -16.59
CA LEU A 28 10.00 2.89 -16.17
C LEU A 28 11.15 1.87 -16.26
N GLY A 29 10.88 0.62 -16.71
CA GLY A 29 11.90 -0.43 -16.90
C GLY A 29 12.17 -1.29 -15.67
N PHE A 30 11.28 -1.30 -14.66
CA PHE A 30 11.41 -2.15 -13.48
C PHE A 30 10.85 -3.57 -13.72
N ASP A 31 11.53 -4.37 -14.53
CA ASP A 31 11.07 -5.69 -14.98
C ASP A 31 10.95 -6.77 -13.87
N GLY A 32 11.57 -6.53 -12.70
CA GLY A 32 11.51 -7.44 -11.55
C GLY A 32 10.25 -7.30 -10.68
N VAL A 33 9.34 -6.38 -11.01
CA VAL A 33 8.13 -6.12 -10.20
C VAL A 33 6.95 -6.94 -10.76
N HIS A 34 6.58 -8.00 -10.05
CA HIS A 34 5.51 -8.92 -10.50
C HIS A 34 4.10 -8.54 -10.01
N GLY A 35 4.00 -7.62 -9.04
CA GLY A 35 2.72 -7.17 -8.51
C GLY A 35 2.91 -6.09 -7.45
N VAL A 36 1.91 -5.21 -7.32
CA VAL A 36 1.90 -4.13 -6.34
C VAL A 36 0.58 -4.17 -5.59
N ARG A 37 0.67 -4.00 -4.27
CA ARG A 37 -0.48 -3.80 -3.38
C ARG A 37 -0.37 -2.44 -2.73
N GLN A 38 -1.39 -1.62 -2.94
CA GLN A 38 -1.52 -0.33 -2.31
C GLN A 38 -2.16 -0.50 -0.93
N GLY A 39 -1.56 0.14 0.07
CA GLY A 39 -2.08 0.20 1.44
C GLY A 39 -1.91 1.59 2.03
N LYS A 40 -2.25 1.75 3.31
CA LYS A 40 -2.05 3.00 4.04
C LYS A 40 -1.21 2.74 5.28
N TYR A 41 -0.25 3.62 5.54
CA TYR A 41 0.43 3.74 6.82
C TYR A 41 -0.08 5.01 7.49
N ILE A 42 -0.58 4.89 8.71
CA ILE A 42 -1.19 6.00 9.45
C ILE A 42 -0.52 6.05 10.81
N GLU A 43 0.04 7.21 11.13
CA GLU A 43 0.50 7.51 12.48
C GLU A 43 -0.53 8.40 13.17
N ILE A 44 -0.91 8.03 14.40
CA ILE A 44 -1.93 8.71 15.17
C ILE A 44 -1.33 9.04 16.54
N ASP A 45 -1.31 10.32 16.89
CA ASP A 45 -1.03 10.75 18.26
C ASP A 45 -2.30 10.60 19.09
N VAL A 46 -2.25 9.79 20.14
CA VAL A 46 -3.39 9.52 21.03
C VAL A 46 -3.00 9.78 22.48
N ASP A 47 -3.95 10.25 23.28
CA ASP A 47 -3.75 10.51 24.70
C ASP A 47 -3.48 9.21 25.47
N GLU A 48 -2.72 9.30 26.55
CA GLU A 48 -2.55 8.19 27.50
C GLU A 48 -3.79 8.12 28.39
N THR A 49 -4.35 6.91 28.56
CA THR A 49 -5.48 6.64 29.46
C THR A 49 -4.99 6.29 30.85
#